data_AF-A0A1L5KFL0-F1
#
_entry.id   AF-A0A1L5KFL0-F1
#
_cell.length_a   1.000
_cell.length_b   1.000
_cell.length_c   1.000
_cell.angle_alpha   90.00
_cell.angle_beta   90.00
_cell.angle_gamma   90.00
#
_symmetry.space_group_name_H-M   'P 1'
#
loop_
_entity.id
_entity.type
_entity.pdbx_description
1 polymer ?
#
loop_
_entity_poly.entity_id
_entity_poly.type
_entity_poly.pdbx_seq_one_letter_code
_entity_poly.pdbx_strand_id
1 'polypeptide(L)' 'MSKAVSIAKEQVSAVIEAAMKKAMTAGMLPEAELPAFTVERPADRSHGDFATNAAMA' A
#
# COMPACT_ATOMS: atom_id res chain seq x y z
N MET A 1 8.41 1.22 -17.74
CA MET A 1 8.61 0.33 -16.58
C MET A 1 8.67 -1.09 -17.08
N SER A 2 9.48 -1.97 -16.47
CA SER A 2 9.45 -3.39 -16.83
C SER A 2 8.15 -4.03 -16.32
N LYS A 3 7.68 -5.09 -16.99
CA LYS A 3 6.48 -5.85 -16.60
C LYS A 3 6.56 -6.31 -15.13
N ALA A 4 7.75 -6.70 -14.68
CA ALA A 4 7.99 -7.13 -13.30
C ALA A 4 7.72 -6.02 -12.27
N VAL A 5 8.07 -4.76 -12.56
CA VAL A 5 7.85 -3.64 -11.63
C VAL A 5 6.37 -3.31 -11.51
N SER A 6 5.61 -3.38 -12.61
CA SER A 6 4.16 -3.17 -12.57
C SER A 6 3.47 -4.26 -11.74
N ILE A 7 3.82 -5.53 -11.95
CA ILE A 7 3.29 -6.66 -11.18
C ILE A 7 3.62 -6.49 -9.69
N ALA A 8 4.86 -6.15 -9.35
CA ALA A 8 5.26 -5.94 -7.97
C ALA A 8 4.47 -4.80 -7.31
N LYS A 9 4.23 -3.69 -8.01
CA LYS A 9 3.41 -2.58 -7.52
C LYS A 9 1.97 -3.03 -7.24
N GLU A 10 1.35 -3.78 -8.15
CA GLU A 10 -0.01 -4.31 -7.96
C GLU A 10 -0.08 -5.26 -6.76
N GLN A 11 0.91 -6.13 -6.60
CA GLN A 11 1.00 -7.04 -5.45
C GLN A 11 1.15 -6.28 -4.13
N VAL A 12 2.00 -5.25 -4.09
CA VAL A 12 2.18 -4.41 -2.90
C VAL A 12 0.86 -3.71 -2.54
N SER A 13 0.16 -3.12 -3.51
CA SER A 13 -1.16 -2.52 -3.27
C SER A 13 -2.15 -3.52 -2.68
N ALA A 14 -2.25 -4.72 -3.26
CA ALA A 14 -3.17 -5.76 -2.78
C ALA A 14 -2.87 -6.21 -1.33
N VAL A 15 -1.58 -6.33 -0.98
CA VAL A 15 -1.16 -6.69 0.39
C VAL A 15 -1.52 -5.58 1.38
N ILE A 16 -1.32 -4.32 1.01
CA ILE A 16 -1.67 -3.18 1.88
C ILE A 16 -3.18 -3.15 2.13
N GLU A 17 -4.01 -3.31 1.09
CA GLU A 17 -5.48 -3.38 1.25
C GLU A 17 -5.91 -4.53 2.16
N ALA A 18 -5.34 -5.72 1.97
CA ALA A 18 -5.64 -6.87 2.81
C ALA A 18 -5.23 -6.64 4.28
N ALA A 19 -4.09 -5.98 4.50
CA ALA A 19 -3.61 -5.64 5.84
C ALA A 19 -4.53 -4.61 6.53
N MET A 20 -4.97 -3.57 5.81
CA MET A 20 -5.90 -2.58 6.34
C MET A 20 -7.25 -3.22 6.69
N LYS A 21 -7.82 -4.03 5.79
CA LYS A 21 -9.06 -4.79 6.07
C LYS A 21 -8.91 -5.69 7.29
N LYS A 22 -7.78 -6.39 7.41
CA LYS A 22 -7.50 -7.25 8.57
C LYS A 22 -7.41 -6.44 9.87
N ALA A 23 -6.80 -5.25 9.84
CA ALA A 23 -6.73 -4.36 10.99
C ALA A 23 -8.10 -3.79 11.37
N MET A 24 -8.96 -3.49 10.40
CA MET A 24 -10.37 -3.11 10.64
C MET A 24 -11.14 -4.26 11.31
N THR A 25 -11.07 -5.48 10.77
CA THR A 25 -11.71 -6.66 11.37
C THR A 25 -11.17 -6.98 12.78
N ALA A 26 -9.90 -6.68 13.05
CA ALA A 26 -9.29 -6.82 14.37
C ALA A 26 -9.68 -5.70 15.35
N GLY A 27 -10.45 -4.69 14.91
CA GLY A 27 -10.82 -3.52 15.70
C GLY A 27 -9.66 -2.55 15.99
N MET A 28 -8.54 -2.69 15.27
CA MET A 28 -7.37 -1.81 15.40
C MET A 28 -7.52 -0.52 14.58
N LEU A 29 -8.33 -0.57 13.51
CA LEU A 29 -8.70 0.58 12.70
C LEU A 29 -10.24 0.68 12.67
N PRO A 30 -10.79 1.91 12.58
CA PRO A 30 -12.22 2.09 12.37
C PRO A 30 -12.63 1.48 11.02
N GLU A 31 -13.79 0.83 10.99
CA GLU A 31 -14.39 0.38 9.73
C GLU A 31 -14.85 1.60 8.92
N ALA A 32 -14.10 1.90 7.85
CA ALA A 32 -14.37 2.98 6.93
C ALA A 32 -14.04 2.52 5.51
N GLU A 33 -14.56 3.25 4.51
CA GLU A 33 -14.17 3.02 3.13
C GLU A 33 -12.67 3.29 2.97
N LEU A 34 -11.96 2.36 2.32
CA LEU A 34 -10.52 2.48 2.13
C LEU A 34 -10.24 3.65 1.18
N PRO A 35 -9.52 4.68 1.64
CA PRO A 35 -9.22 5.82 0.80
C PRO A 35 -8.24 5.42 -0.29
N ALA A 36 -8.33 6.09 -1.43
CA ALA A 36 -7.43 5.82 -2.55
C ALA A 36 -5.99 6.17 -2.14
N PHE A 37 -5.11 5.19 -2.21
CA PHE A 37 -3.69 5.36 -1.93
C PHE A 37 -2.83 4.99 -3.15
N THR A 38 -1.62 5.51 -3.16
CA THR A 38 -0.65 5.30 -4.23
C THR A 38 0.57 4.56 -3.72
N VAL A 39 0.99 3.54 -4.47
CA VAL A 39 2.29 2.88 -4.31
C VAL A 39 3.24 3.41 -5.39
N GLU A 40 4.38 3.94 -4.99
CA GLU A 40 5.36 4.51 -5.91
C GLU A 40 6.79 4.15 -5.52
N ARG A 41 7.75 4.44 -6.41
CA ARG A 41 9.17 4.30 -6.08
C ARG A 41 9.63 5.54 -5.34
N PRO A 42 10.25 5.41 -4.16
CA PRO A 42 10.72 6.56 -3.42
C PRO A 42 11.80 7.32 -4.21
N ALA A 43 11.85 8.64 -4.02
CA ALA A 43 12.88 9.47 -4.61
C ALA A 43 14.29 9.09 -4.09
N ASP A 44 14.37 8.65 -2.83
CA ASP A 44 15.58 8.11 -2.22
C ASP A 44 15.47 6.58 -2.11
N ARG A 45 16.45 5.89 -2.72
CA ARG A 45 16.51 4.41 -2.73
C ARG A 45 16.85 3.81 -1.38
N SER A 46 17.37 4.60 -0.43
CA SER A 46 17.59 4.17 0.95
C SER A 46 16.28 3.93 1.71
N HIS A 47 15.16 4.51 1.26
CA HIS A 47 13.83 4.30 1.84
C HIS A 47 13.14 3.01 1.38
N GLY A 48 13.85 2.16 0.62
CA GLY A 48 13.37 0.88 0.13
C GLY A 48 12.92 0.90 -1.32
N ASP A 49 12.28 -0.18 -1.76
CA ASP A 49 11.87 -0.36 -3.16
C ASP A 49 10.57 0.37 -3.50
N PHE A 50 9.65 0.46 -2.54
CA PHE A 50 8.33 1.06 -2.70
C PHE A 50 7.92 1.86 -1.46
N ALA A 51 7.21 2.97 -1.68
CA ALA A 51 6.59 3.79 -0.65
C ALA A 51 5.08 3.92 -0.91
N THR A 52 4.30 4.13 0.16
CA THR A 52 2.84 4.29 0.09
C THR A 52 2.36 5.41 1.01
N ASN A 53 1.35 6.17 0.58
CA ASN A 53 0.66 7.19 1.38
C ASN A 53 -0.61 6.67 2.07
N ALA A 54 -0.86 5.36 2.08
CA ALA A 54 -2.08 4.76 2.63
C ALA A 54 -2.38 5.14 4.09
N ALA A 55 -1.37 5.53 4.86
CA ALA A 55 -1.55 6.00 6.25
C ALA A 55 -2.03 7.46 6.37
N MET A 56 -1.91 8.26 5.31
CA MET A 56 -2.31 9.67 5.29
C MET A 56 -3.67 9.88 4.61
N ALA A 57 -4.14 8.86 3.89
CA ALA A 57 -5.32 8.90 3.06
C ALA A 57 -6.60 8.76 3.89
#